data_AF-A0A967SV02-F1
#
_entry.id   AF-A0A967SV02-F1
#
_cell.length_a   1.000
_cell.length_b   1.000
_cell.length_c   1.000
_cell.angle_alpha   90.00
_cell.angle_beta   90.00
_cell.angle_gamma   90.00
#
_symmetry.space_group_name_H-M   'P 1'
#
loop_
_entity.id
_entity.type
_entity.pdbx_description
1 polymer ?
#
loop_
_entity_poly.entity_id
_entity_poly.type
_entity_poly.pdbx_seq_one_letter_code
_entity_poly.pdbx_strand_id
1 'polypeptide(L)'
;SVQIKWISGIGADYSPAIYLAKYINIDKDANGVFYQYHLSDSVLTDYKIGLFNTALYTQIEYQPVHTLRLVAAARYDRLDYNFDNHLPPG
;
A
#
# COMPACT_ATOMS: atom_id res chain seq x y z
N SER A 1 -13.01 -38.34 -17.68
CA SER A 1 -11.69 -38.34 -17.01
C SER A 1 -11.66 -37.32 -15.91
N VAL A 2 -11.00 -37.64 -14.80
CA VAL A 2 -10.71 -36.70 -13.70
C VAL A 2 -9.66 -35.69 -14.16
N GLN A 3 -9.82 -34.41 -13.82
CA GLN A 3 -8.83 -33.37 -14.14
C GLN A 3 -8.33 -32.70 -12.85
N ILE A 4 -7.01 -32.51 -12.76
CA ILE A 4 -6.36 -31.73 -11.71
C ILE A 4 -5.53 -30.64 -12.38
N LYS A 5 -5.67 -29.40 -11.94
CA LYS A 5 -4.76 -28.30 -12.29
C LYS A 5 -4.19 -27.70 -11.03
N TRP A 6 -2.89 -27.45 -11.06
CA TRP A 6 -2.18 -26.84 -9.95
C TRP A 6 -1.31 -25.70 -10.47
N ILE A 7 -1.41 -24.54 -9.82
CA ILE A 7 -0.62 -23.36 -10.13
C ILE A 7 -0.04 -22.85 -8.82
N SER A 8 1.25 -22.54 -8.80
CA SER A 8 1.89 -21.82 -7.70
C SER A 8 2.73 -20.69 -8.25
N GLY A 9 2.99 -19.69 -7.43
CA GLY A 9 3.89 -18.61 -7.79
C GLY A 9 4.31 -17.79 -6.58
N ILE A 10 5.31 -16.95 -6.82
CA ILE A 10 5.85 -16.01 -5.84
C ILE A 10 5.63 -14.58 -6.32
N GLY A 11 5.57 -13.64 -5.39
CA GLY A 11 5.51 -12.21 -5.67
C GLY A 11 6.57 -11.47 -4.87
N ALA A 12 7.12 -10.42 -5.45
CA ALA A 12 7.96 -9.45 -4.76
C ALA A 12 7.57 -8.06 -5.25
N ASP A 13 7.34 -7.15 -4.33
CA ASP A 13 6.96 -5.77 -4.60
C ASP A 13 7.82 -4.82 -3.76
N TYR A 14 8.41 -3.82 -4.40
CA TYR A 14 9.16 -2.76 -3.75
C TYR A 14 8.49 -1.42 -4.02
N SER A 15 7.88 -0.87 -2.98
CA SER A 15 7.01 0.31 -3.05
C SER A 15 7.51 1.42 -2.11
N PRO A 16 8.64 2.09 -2.41
CA PRO A 16 9.10 3.22 -1.62
C PRO A 16 8.20 4.44 -1.82
N ALA A 17 7.98 5.21 -0.75
CA ALA A 17 7.23 6.46 -0.78
C ALA A 17 7.98 7.57 -0.03
N ILE A 18 7.89 8.80 -0.53
CA ILE A 18 8.35 10.00 0.15
C ILE A 18 7.17 10.95 0.31
N TYR A 19 7.07 11.63 1.45
CA TYR A 19 6.01 12.61 1.68
C TYR A 19 6.57 13.84 2.38
N LEU A 20 6.30 15.00 1.79
CA LEU A 20 6.66 16.31 2.33
C LEU A 20 5.41 17.20 2.34
N ALA A 21 5.05 17.68 3.52
CA ALA A 21 3.99 18.66 3.74
C ALA A 21 4.55 19.84 4.55
N LYS A 22 4.19 21.04 4.13
CA LYS A 22 4.50 22.30 4.83
C LYS A 22 3.23 22.90 5.40
N TYR A 23 3.38 23.69 6.45
CA TYR A 23 2.30 24.55 6.91
C TYR A 23 1.97 25.59 5.85
N ILE A 24 0.70 25.96 5.77
CA ILE A 24 0.24 27.10 4.99
C ILE A 24 -0.53 28.05 5.91
N ASN A 25 -0.40 29.34 5.65
CA ASN A 25 -1.28 30.35 6.20
C ASN A 25 -2.40 30.60 5.19
N ILE A 26 -3.63 30.80 5.65
CA ILE A 26 -4.79 31.01 4.78
C ILE A 26 -5.47 32.32 5.18
N ASP A 27 -5.71 33.18 4.20
CA ASP A 27 -6.44 34.42 4.41
C ASP A 27 -7.94 34.18 4.23
N LYS A 28 -8.72 34.76 5.15
CA LYS A 28 -10.17 34.64 5.22
C LYS A 28 -10.79 36.04 5.24
N ASP A 29 -11.82 36.27 4.44
CA ASP A 29 -12.55 37.54 4.47
C ASP A 29 -13.50 37.63 5.68
N ALA A 30 -14.14 38.78 5.86
CA ALA A 30 -15.08 39.01 6.96
C ALA A 30 -16.35 38.14 6.90
N ASN A 31 -16.71 37.62 5.72
CA ASN A 31 -17.83 36.70 5.52
C ASN A 31 -17.42 35.23 5.74
N GLY A 32 -16.14 34.99 5.98
CA GLY A 32 -15.59 33.67 6.17
C GLY A 32 -15.17 32.95 4.89
N VAL A 33 -15.06 33.65 3.76
CA VAL A 33 -14.57 33.09 2.50
C VAL A 33 -13.05 33.04 2.53
N PHE A 34 -12.49 31.84 2.31
CA PHE A 34 -11.05 31.66 2.12
C PHE A 34 -10.68 32.02 0.68
N TYR A 35 -9.75 32.95 0.48
CA TYR A 35 -9.46 33.49 -0.85
C TYR A 35 -7.98 33.49 -1.23
N GLN A 36 -7.07 33.28 -0.27
CA GLN A 36 -5.64 33.26 -0.52
C GLN A 36 -4.92 32.33 0.46
N TYR A 37 -3.78 31.78 0.03
CA TYR A 37 -2.87 31.05 0.91
C TYR A 37 -1.43 31.53 0.71
N HIS A 38 -0.62 31.34 1.75
CA HIS A 38 0.81 31.62 1.76
C HIS A 38 1.55 30.39 2.26
N LEU A 39 2.64 30.03 1.57
CA LEU A 39 3.52 28.96 2.03
C LEU A 39 4.26 29.41 3.29
N SER A 40 4.36 28.53 4.28
CA SER A 40 5.24 28.70 5.43
C SER A 40 6.55 27.95 5.20
N ASP A 41 7.61 28.42 5.85
CA ASP A 41 8.89 27.71 5.91
C ASP A 41 8.84 26.53 6.89
N SER A 42 7.81 26.46 7.74
CA SER A 42 7.62 25.37 8.69
C SER A 42 7.16 24.08 7.99
N VAL A 43 7.86 22.98 8.25
CA VAL A 43 7.50 21.64 7.80
C VAL A 43 6.52 21.01 8.77
N LEU A 44 5.41 20.47 8.24
CA LEU A 44 4.39 19.75 8.99
C LEU A 44 4.68 18.24 9.02
N THR A 45 5.16 17.69 7.90
CA THR A 45 5.47 16.27 7.77
C THR A 45 6.59 16.11 6.76
N ASP A 46 7.62 15.34 7.10
CA ASP A 46 8.67 14.93 6.18
C ASP A 46 9.12 13.53 6.57
N TYR A 47 8.78 12.56 5.72
CA TYR A 47 9.16 11.18 5.94
C TYR A 47 9.43 10.42 4.65
N LYS A 48 10.15 9.31 4.80
CA LYS A 48 10.31 8.28 3.80
C LYS A 48 9.81 6.95 4.34
N ILE A 49 9.08 6.21 3.50
CA ILE A 49 8.65 4.83 3.77
C ILE A 49 9.36 3.91 2.77
N GLY A 50 10.02 2.89 3.29
CA GLY A 50 10.37 1.69 2.53
C GLY A 50 9.33 0.61 2.79
N LEU A 51 8.69 0.13 1.73
CA LEU A 51 7.80 -1.03 1.80
C LEU A 51 8.31 -2.11 0.88
N PHE A 52 8.62 -3.28 1.44
CA PHE A 52 8.96 -4.46 0.66
C PHE A 52 8.00 -5.60 1.03
N ASN A 53 7.30 -6.13 0.03
CA ASN A 53 6.38 -7.23 0.21
C ASN A 53 6.88 -8.45 -0.57
N THR A 54 6.90 -9.61 0.08
CA THR A 54 7.13 -10.89 -0.58
C THR A 54 5.95 -11.81 -0.35
N ALA A 55 5.61 -12.62 -1.34
CA ALA A 55 4.45 -13.48 -1.28
C ALA A 55 4.68 -14.83 -1.93
N LEU A 56 3.95 -15.82 -1.45
CA LEU A 56 3.84 -17.15 -2.03
C LEU A 56 2.36 -17.51 -2.15
N TYR A 57 1.94 -17.99 -3.33
CA TYR A 57 0.59 -18.45 -3.56
C TYR A 57 0.57 -19.83 -4.22
N THR A 58 -0.51 -20.56 -3.98
CA THR A 58 -0.80 -21.85 -4.60
C THR A 58 -2.31 -22.02 -4.78
N GLN A 59 -2.72 -22.62 -5.88
CA GLN A 59 -4.11 -22.91 -6.20
C GLN A 59 -4.22 -24.29 -6.84
N ILE A 60 -5.16 -25.10 -6.34
CA ILE A 60 -5.50 -26.41 -6.86
C ILE A 60 -6.96 -26.39 -7.34
N GLU A 61 -7.18 -26.82 -8.58
CA GLU A 61 -8.49 -27.10 -9.16
C GLU A 61 -8.60 -28.62 -9.36
N TYR A 62 -9.69 -29.21 -8.86
CA TYR A 62 -10.00 -30.63 -8.98
C TYR A 62 -11.39 -30.83 -9.56
N GLN A 63 -11.48 -31.56 -10.67
CA GLN A 63 -12.72 -31.88 -11.36
C GLN A 63 -12.92 -33.41 -11.37
N PRO A 64 -13.54 -33.99 -10.32
CA PRO A 64 -13.79 -35.43 -10.24
C PRO A 64 -14.83 -35.92 -11.26
N VAL A 65 -15.85 -35.10 -11.53
CA VAL A 65 -16.90 -35.35 -12.52
C VAL A 65 -17.16 -34.08 -13.32
N HIS A 66 -17.82 -34.21 -14.47
CA HIS A 66 -17.90 -33.12 -15.46
C HIS A 66 -18.72 -31.94 -14.94
N THR A 67 -19.58 -32.20 -13.95
CA THR A 67 -20.51 -31.24 -13.32
C THR A 67 -20.02 -30.68 -11.97
N LEU A 68 -18.88 -31.15 -11.43
CA LEU A 68 -18.36 -30.69 -10.14
C LEU A 68 -16.90 -30.26 -10.27
N ARG A 69 -16.60 -29.02 -9.86
CA ARG A 69 -15.25 -28.48 -9.81
C ARG A 69 -14.99 -27.88 -8.43
N LEU A 70 -13.95 -28.37 -7.76
CA LEU A 70 -13.49 -27.91 -6.46
C LEU A 70 -12.23 -27.07 -6.65
N VAL A 71 -12.18 -25.90 -6.02
CA VAL A 71 -11.02 -25.00 -6.08
C VAL A 71 -10.61 -24.64 -4.66
N ALA A 72 -9.33 -24.82 -4.34
CA ALA A 72 -8.72 -24.40 -3.09
C ALA A 72 -7.48 -23.56 -3.41
N ALA A 73 -7.33 -22.42 -2.73
CA ALA A 73 -6.20 -21.53 -2.90
C ALA A 73 -5.72 -21.03 -1.54
N ALA A 74 -4.40 -20.83 -1.44
CA ALA A 74 -3.76 -20.25 -0.26
C ALA A 74 -2.71 -19.24 -0.70
N ARG A 75 -2.54 -18.20 0.12
CA ARG A 75 -1.51 -17.18 -0.07
C ARG A 75 -0.93 -16.78 1.28
N TYR A 76 0.39 -16.58 1.30
CA TYR A 76 1.14 -16.01 2.41
C TYR A 76 1.90 -14.77 1.92
N ASP A 77 1.82 -13.69 2.69
CA ASP A 77 2.52 -12.43 2.42
C ASP A 77 3.36 -12.05 3.64
N ARG A 78 4.61 -11.62 3.41
CA ARG A 78 5.50 -11.01 4.39
C ARG A 78 5.73 -9.56 3.98
N LEU A 79 5.40 -8.63 4.88
CA LEU A 79 5.54 -7.20 4.68
C LEU A 79 6.62 -6.64 5.59
N ASP A 80 7.70 -6.12 5.00
CA ASP A 80 8.76 -5.41 5.71
C ASP A 80 8.54 -3.89 5.51
N TYR A 81 8.24 -3.19 6.61
CA TYR A 81 7.96 -1.75 6.66
C TYR A 81 9.09 -1.01 7.38
N ASN A 82 9.65 0.02 6.74
CA ASN A 82 10.68 0.88 7.29
C ASN A 82 10.26 2.35 7.19
N PHE A 83 10.11 3.03 8.31
CA PHE A 83 9.71 4.43 8.37
C PHE A 83 10.88 5.29 8.87
N ASP A 84 11.20 6.32 8.10
CA ASP A 84 12.24 7.29 8.40
C ASP A 84 11.60 8.67 8.51
N ASN A 85 11.57 9.23 9.73
CA ASN A 85 11.05 10.56 10.00
C ASN A 85 12.19 11.56 9.98
N HIS A 86 12.12 12.54 9.09
CA HIS A 86 13.15 13.57 8.97
C HIS A 86 12.91 14.77 9.90
N LEU A 87 11.81 14.78 10.65
CA LEU A 87 11.55 15.84 11.63
C LEU A 87 12.38 15.66 12.90
N PRO A 88 12.83 16.76 13.54
CA PRO A 88 13.45 16.70 14.85
C PRO A 88 12.54 16.00 15.88
N PRO A 89 13.11 15.31 16.88
CA PRO A 89 12.34 14.83 18.02
C PRO A 89 11.60 15.98 18.70
N GLY A 90 10.35 15.74 19.09
CA GLY A 90 9.54 16.69 19.87
C GLY A 90 9.92 16.73 21.35
#